data_AF-A0A3A8LAG0-F1
#
_entry.id   AF-A0A3A8LAG0-F1
#
_cell.length_a   1.000
_cell.length_b   1.000
_cell.length_c   1.000
_cell.angle_alpha   90.00
_cell.angle_beta   90.00
_cell.angle_gamma   90.00
#
_symmetry.space_group_name_H-M   'P 1'
#
loop_
_entity.id
_entity.type
_entity.pdbx_description
1 polymer ?
#
loop_
_entity_poly.entity_id
_entity_poly.type
_entity_poly.pdbx_seq_one_letter_code
_entity_poly.pdbx_strand_id
1 'polypeptide(L)'
;MVDPDARTQPEPSGARLGPPAPPLVSGRRRPECEPIPKPHRGGDALHNWCADTFPPNAYPGKDVLVDGKLFDALQVGAPVLWEIKTDRFEAYSVFLQAQVVGDQVEELRREKRVAETCGYGFVVGVSSAAHKIALEQQERLLNIVVTECKR
;
A
#
# COMPACT_ATOMS: atom_id res chain seq x y z
N MET A 1 63.34 -28.92 13.33
CA MET A 1 62.90 -27.84 14.24
C MET A 1 62.03 -26.90 13.44
N VAL A 2 60.88 -26.53 14.03
CA VAL A 2 59.77 -25.66 13.57
C VAL A 2 58.88 -26.15 12.42
N ASP A 3 57.73 -26.71 12.79
CA ASP A 3 56.38 -26.36 12.25
C ASP A 3 55.98 -24.97 12.80
N PRO A 4 55.02 -24.20 12.25
CA PRO A 4 53.88 -24.61 11.40
C PRO A 4 53.54 -23.63 10.23
N ASP A 5 52.67 -24.01 9.29
CA ASP A 5 51.88 -23.02 8.53
C ASP A 5 50.42 -23.48 8.42
N ALA A 6 49.59 -22.77 9.16
CA ALA A 6 48.16 -22.99 9.29
C ALA A 6 47.45 -22.46 8.04
N ARG A 7 46.80 -23.34 7.27
CA ARG A 7 45.87 -22.95 6.23
C ARG A 7 44.57 -22.44 6.86
N THR A 8 44.44 -21.12 6.97
CA THR A 8 43.20 -20.43 7.34
C THR A 8 42.14 -20.70 6.27
N GLN A 9 41.03 -21.35 6.62
CA GLN A 9 39.85 -21.39 5.77
C GLN A 9 39.22 -19.98 5.68
N PRO A 10 38.66 -19.58 4.54
CA PRO A 10 37.94 -18.31 4.46
C PRO A 10 36.59 -18.44 5.19
N GLU A 11 36.30 -17.48 6.05
CA GLU A 11 35.00 -17.35 6.72
C GLU A 11 33.89 -17.08 5.67
N PRO A 12 32.68 -17.66 5.83
CA PRO A 12 31.58 -17.36 4.94
C PRO A 12 31.10 -15.92 5.21
N SER A 13 31.19 -15.09 4.17
CA SER A 13 30.67 -13.72 4.16
C SER A 13 29.22 -13.70 4.64
N GLY A 14 28.98 -12.99 5.75
CA GLY A 14 27.68 -12.87 6.39
C GLY A 14 26.62 -12.39 5.40
N ALA A 15 25.68 -13.27 5.07
CA ALA A 15 24.44 -12.90 4.42
C ALA A 15 23.74 -11.88 5.31
N ARG A 16 23.55 -10.65 4.82
CA ARG A 16 22.60 -9.72 5.41
C ARG A 16 21.22 -10.37 5.26
N LEU A 17 20.76 -11.02 6.32
CA LEU A 17 19.39 -11.43 6.46
C LEU A 17 18.55 -10.15 6.30
N GLY A 18 17.77 -10.08 5.21
CA GLY A 18 16.74 -9.08 5.08
C GLY A 18 15.80 -9.12 6.28
N PRO A 19 15.01 -8.05 6.52
CA PRO A 19 14.05 -8.06 7.61
C PRO A 19 13.16 -9.31 7.52
N PRO A 20 12.86 -9.97 8.66
CA PRO A 20 12.07 -11.18 8.65
C PRO A 20 10.74 -10.92 7.93
N ALA A 21 10.34 -11.87 7.08
CA ALA A 21 9.02 -11.83 6.47
C ALA A 21 7.96 -11.69 7.57
N PRO A 22 6.96 -10.81 7.42
CA PRO A 22 5.90 -10.69 8.40
C PRO A 22 5.25 -12.07 8.61
N PRO A 23 4.87 -12.42 9.85
CA PRO A 23 4.29 -13.71 10.14
C PRO A 23 3.08 -13.96 9.23
N LEU A 24 3.06 -15.12 8.55
CA LEU A 24 1.84 -15.64 7.94
C LEU A 24 0.80 -15.74 9.04
N VAL A 25 -0.22 -14.88 9.00
CA VAL A 25 -1.32 -14.85 9.97
C VAL A 25 -2.02 -16.21 9.88
N SER A 26 -1.63 -17.14 10.74
CA SER A 26 -2.04 -18.55 10.69
C SER A 26 -3.34 -18.77 11.48
N GLY A 27 -4.29 -17.85 11.32
CA GLY A 27 -5.65 -17.94 11.84
C GLY A 27 -6.62 -17.47 10.76
N ARG A 28 -7.80 -18.10 10.65
CA ARG A 28 -8.88 -17.54 9.83
C ARG A 28 -9.15 -16.12 10.30
N ARG A 29 -9.30 -15.19 9.36
CA ARG A 29 -9.70 -13.81 9.68
C ARG A 29 -11.09 -13.85 10.32
N ARG A 30 -11.41 -12.81 11.10
CA ARG A 30 -12.80 -12.63 11.55
C ARG A 30 -13.70 -12.51 10.31
N PRO A 31 -14.95 -12.97 10.33
CA PRO A 31 -15.81 -12.96 9.15
C PRO A 31 -15.94 -11.58 8.48
N GLU A 32 -15.96 -10.50 9.26
CA GLU A 32 -15.98 -9.13 8.77
C GLU A 32 -14.70 -8.71 8.04
N CYS A 33 -13.57 -9.37 8.31
CA CYS A 33 -12.28 -9.12 7.68
C CYS A 33 -12.04 -9.94 6.41
N GLU A 34 -12.96 -10.84 6.05
CA GLU A 34 -12.91 -11.54 4.76
C GLU A 34 -13.22 -10.55 3.63
N PRO A 35 -12.43 -10.55 2.53
CA PRO A 35 -12.60 -9.57 1.47
C PRO A 35 -13.85 -9.90 0.66
N ILE A 36 -14.78 -8.95 0.57
CA ILE A 36 -16.00 -9.10 -0.21
C ILE A 36 -15.96 -8.14 -1.41
N PRO A 37 -15.82 -8.62 -2.65
CA PRO A 37 -15.83 -7.76 -3.82
C PRO A 37 -17.19 -7.08 -3.99
N LYS A 38 -17.19 -5.77 -4.25
CA LYS A 38 -18.37 -4.93 -4.50
C LYS A 38 -18.17 -4.13 -5.78
N PRO A 39 -19.24 -3.79 -6.53
CA PRO A 39 -19.12 -2.83 -7.62
C PRO A 39 -18.47 -1.54 -7.13
N HIS A 40 -17.62 -0.93 -7.96
CA HIS A 40 -17.01 0.37 -7.65
C HIS A 40 -18.04 1.39 -7.19
N ARG A 41 -17.65 2.22 -6.23
CA ARG A 41 -18.42 3.42 -5.88
C ARG A 41 -18.07 4.56 -6.81
N GLY A 42 -19.10 5.28 -7.27
CA GLY A 42 -18.94 6.46 -8.13
C GLY A 42 -18.85 6.11 -9.61
N GLY A 43 -18.25 7.01 -10.39
CA GLY A 43 -18.23 6.94 -11.86
C GLY A 43 -16.98 7.54 -12.49
N ASP A 44 -15.87 7.61 -11.76
CA ASP A 44 -14.60 8.05 -12.32
C ASP A 44 -13.92 6.88 -13.05
N ALA A 45 -14.06 6.87 -14.38
CA ALA A 45 -13.53 5.80 -15.22
C ALA A 45 -11.99 5.68 -15.15
N LEU A 46 -11.28 6.79 -14.93
CA LEU A 46 -9.80 6.78 -14.88
C LEU A 46 -9.31 6.28 -13.54
N HIS A 47 -9.97 6.66 -12.45
CA HIS A 47 -9.73 6.09 -11.12
C HIS A 47 -9.99 4.58 -11.12
N ASN A 48 -11.17 4.15 -11.58
CA ASN A 48 -11.53 2.73 -11.65
C ASN A 48 -10.54 1.93 -12.50
N TRP A 49 -10.15 2.45 -13.67
CA TRP A 49 -9.16 1.80 -14.51
C TRP A 49 -7.80 1.65 -13.81
N CYS A 50 -7.36 2.67 -13.06
CA CYS A 50 -6.12 2.57 -12.29
C CYS A 50 -6.23 1.53 -11.18
N ALA A 51 -7.33 1.55 -10.40
CA ALA A 51 -7.59 0.57 -9.35
C ALA A 51 -7.68 -0.88 -9.87
N ASP A 52 -8.19 -1.05 -11.08
CA ASP A 52 -8.30 -2.37 -11.73
C ASP A 52 -6.96 -2.93 -12.20
N THR A 53 -5.99 -2.06 -12.50
CA THR A 53 -4.77 -2.45 -13.20
C THR A 53 -3.51 -2.29 -12.36
N PHE A 54 -3.52 -1.42 -11.34
CA PHE A 54 -2.32 -1.07 -10.57
C PHE A 54 -2.57 -1.04 -9.03
N PRO A 55 -1.89 -1.91 -8.27
CA PRO A 55 -1.16 -3.11 -8.70
C PRO A 55 -2.14 -4.13 -9.33
N PRO A 56 -1.69 -5.31 -9.80
CA PRO A 56 -2.63 -6.34 -10.22
C PRO A 56 -3.69 -6.60 -9.13
N ASN A 57 -4.94 -6.22 -9.44
CA ASN A 57 -6.09 -6.34 -8.55
C ASN A 57 -6.64 -7.77 -8.61
N ALA A 58 -6.90 -8.37 -7.46
CA ALA A 58 -7.50 -9.70 -7.34
C ALA A 58 -8.97 -9.71 -7.79
N TYR A 59 -9.62 -8.54 -7.84
CA TYR A 59 -11.00 -8.37 -8.27
C TYR A 59 -11.16 -7.19 -9.24
N PRO A 60 -10.65 -7.26 -10.49
CA PRO A 60 -10.85 -6.19 -11.46
C PRO A 60 -12.34 -5.90 -11.70
N GLY A 61 -12.68 -4.61 -11.81
CA GLY A 61 -14.03 -4.07 -11.91
C GLY A 61 -14.77 -3.97 -10.57
N LYS A 62 -14.06 -4.09 -9.44
CA LYS A 62 -14.61 -4.13 -8.09
C LYS A 62 -13.72 -3.40 -7.07
N ASP A 63 -14.40 -2.75 -6.12
CA ASP A 63 -13.84 -2.42 -4.81
C ASP A 63 -13.89 -3.66 -3.91
N VAL A 64 -13.17 -3.63 -2.78
CA VAL A 64 -13.12 -4.70 -1.80
C VAL A 64 -13.60 -4.21 -0.44
N LEU A 65 -14.70 -4.79 0.06
CA LEU A 65 -15.23 -4.51 1.40
C LEU A 65 -14.50 -5.35 2.43
N VAL A 66 -13.90 -4.70 3.43
CA VAL A 66 -13.26 -5.30 4.60
C VAL A 66 -13.65 -4.48 5.83
N ASP A 67 -14.24 -5.15 6.82
CA ASP A 67 -14.70 -4.58 8.10
C ASP A 67 -15.52 -3.28 7.92
N GLY A 68 -16.45 -3.31 6.95
CA GLY A 68 -17.31 -2.19 6.64
C GLY A 68 -16.68 -1.07 5.78
N LYS A 69 -15.38 -1.11 5.51
CA LYS A 69 -14.66 -0.15 4.64
C LYS A 69 -14.43 -0.73 3.25
N LEU A 70 -14.67 0.08 2.21
CA LEU A 70 -14.29 -0.27 0.84
C LEU A 70 -12.89 0.23 0.54
N PHE A 71 -12.11 -0.62 -0.10
CA PHE A 71 -10.79 -0.31 -0.63
C PHE A 71 -10.83 -0.48 -2.15
N ASP A 72 -10.05 0.30 -2.87
CA ASP A 72 -10.04 0.31 -4.34
C ASP A 72 -9.55 -1.02 -4.93
N ALA A 73 -8.62 -1.70 -4.24
CA ALA A 73 -8.13 -3.01 -4.71
C ALA A 73 -7.62 -3.91 -3.56
N LEU A 74 -7.63 -5.21 -3.82
CA LEU A 74 -6.83 -6.20 -3.10
C LEU A 74 -5.72 -6.70 -4.03
N GLN A 75 -4.47 -6.65 -3.59
CA GLN A 75 -3.34 -7.07 -4.42
C GLN A 75 -3.33 -8.59 -4.66
N VAL A 76 -3.11 -9.01 -5.89
CA VAL A 76 -2.94 -10.44 -6.21
C VAL A 76 -1.73 -11.02 -5.47
N GLY A 77 -1.94 -12.15 -4.79
CA GLY A 77 -0.88 -12.92 -4.13
C GLY A 77 -0.35 -12.31 -2.83
N ALA A 78 -0.91 -11.19 -2.37
CA ALA A 78 -0.50 -10.54 -1.11
C ALA A 78 -1.74 -10.03 -0.35
N PRO A 79 -1.77 -10.14 0.99
CA PRO A 79 -2.85 -9.55 1.79
C PRO A 79 -2.62 -8.04 1.94
N VAL A 80 -2.68 -7.29 0.84
CA VAL A 80 -2.45 -5.84 0.82
C VAL A 80 -3.65 -5.15 0.16
N LEU A 81 -4.29 -4.26 0.91
CA LEU A 81 -5.39 -3.42 0.44
C LEU A 81 -4.84 -2.09 -0.06
N TRP A 82 -5.47 -1.55 -1.09
CA TRP A 82 -5.03 -0.34 -1.77
C TRP A 82 -6.11 0.73 -1.78
N GLU A 83 -5.68 1.98 -1.64
CA GLU A 83 -6.45 3.18 -1.95
C GLU A 83 -5.71 3.95 -3.06
N ILE A 84 -6.42 4.35 -4.11
CA ILE A 84 -5.89 5.01 -5.30
C ILE A 84 -6.39 6.44 -5.37
N LYS A 85 -5.47 7.39 -5.56
CA LYS A 85 -5.74 8.81 -5.78
C LYS A 85 -5.26 9.21 -7.17
N THR A 86 -6.20 9.50 -8.05
CA THR A 86 -5.93 9.98 -9.42
C THR A 86 -6.00 11.51 -9.56
N ASP A 87 -5.79 12.22 -8.45
CA ASP A 87 -5.85 13.68 -8.40
C ASP A 87 -4.83 14.33 -9.36
N ARG A 88 -5.23 15.42 -10.02
CA ARG A 88 -4.29 16.32 -10.71
C ARG A 88 -3.66 17.28 -9.69
N PHE A 89 -3.01 16.73 -8.68
CA PHE A 89 -2.60 17.44 -7.47
C PHE A 89 -1.78 18.72 -7.76
N GLU A 90 -0.89 18.67 -8.74
CA GLU A 90 -0.06 19.81 -9.15
C GLU A 90 -0.83 20.94 -9.83
N ALA A 91 -2.04 20.68 -10.35
CA ALA A 91 -2.89 21.70 -10.93
C ALA A 91 -3.66 22.52 -9.87
N TYR A 92 -3.66 22.07 -8.60
CA TYR A 92 -4.33 22.75 -7.52
C TYR A 92 -3.52 23.96 -7.02
N SER A 93 -4.22 24.98 -6.51
CA SER A 93 -3.57 26.05 -5.76
C SER A 93 -2.97 25.50 -4.46
N VAL A 94 -1.96 26.18 -3.91
CA VAL A 94 -1.33 25.76 -2.63
C VAL A 94 -2.37 25.60 -1.51
N PHE A 95 -3.38 26.47 -1.47
CA PHE A 95 -4.48 26.37 -0.52
C PHE A 95 -5.27 25.07 -0.69
N LEU A 96 -5.67 24.73 -1.93
CA LEU A 96 -6.40 23.50 -2.21
C LEU A 96 -5.54 22.25 -1.97
N GLN A 97 -4.25 22.29 -2.28
CA GLN A 97 -3.32 21.20 -1.95
C GLN A 97 -3.31 20.91 -0.45
N ALA A 98 -3.22 21.95 0.38
CA ALA A 98 -3.21 21.79 1.84
C ALA A 98 -4.53 21.17 2.36
N GLN A 99 -5.68 21.61 1.83
CA GLN A 99 -6.98 21.04 2.21
C GLN A 99 -7.10 19.58 1.77
N VAL A 100 -6.83 19.28 0.50
CA VAL A 100 -6.91 17.91 -0.05
C VAL A 100 -6.02 16.94 0.73
N VAL A 101 -4.78 17.33 1.04
CA VAL A 101 -3.87 16.49 1.83
C VAL A 101 -4.40 16.29 3.24
N GLY A 102 -4.93 17.33 3.89
CA GLY A 102 -5.49 17.22 5.23
C GLY A 102 -6.66 16.22 5.29
N ASP A 103 -7.62 16.36 4.36
CA ASP A 103 -8.79 15.49 4.28
C ASP A 103 -8.38 14.04 3.94
N GLN A 104 -7.46 13.86 3.00
CA GLN A 104 -6.96 12.54 2.63
C GLN A 104 -6.21 11.87 3.78
N VAL A 105 -5.35 12.59 4.51
CA VAL A 105 -4.62 12.03 5.65
C VAL A 105 -5.57 11.53 6.74
N GLU A 106 -6.67 12.25 7.01
CA GLU A 106 -7.66 11.80 7.98
C GLU A 106 -8.27 10.44 7.56
N GLU A 107 -8.71 10.33 6.32
CA GLU A 107 -9.36 9.11 5.82
C GLU A 107 -8.37 7.94 5.69
N LEU A 108 -7.19 8.18 5.13
CA LEU A 108 -6.13 7.18 4.96
C LEU A 108 -5.68 6.59 6.31
N ARG A 109 -5.70 7.37 7.40
CA ARG A 109 -5.44 6.85 8.76
C ARG A 109 -6.52 5.88 9.23
N ARG A 110 -7.79 6.13 8.90
CA ARG A 110 -8.91 5.26 9.27
C ARG A 110 -8.84 3.96 8.47
N GLU A 111 -8.61 4.07 7.16
CA GLU A 111 -8.44 2.94 6.24
C GLU A 111 -7.27 2.05 6.63
N LYS A 112 -6.10 2.65 6.88
CA LYS A 112 -4.92 1.94 7.36
C LYS A 112 -5.22 1.14 8.61
N ARG A 113 -5.89 1.76 9.60
CA ARG A 113 -6.25 1.10 10.85
C ARG A 113 -7.16 -0.11 10.62
N VAL A 114 -8.14 0.01 9.73
CA VAL A 114 -9.04 -1.10 9.36
C VAL A 114 -8.24 -2.24 8.72
N ALA A 115 -7.42 -1.93 7.72
CA ALA A 115 -6.58 -2.91 7.04
C ALA A 115 -5.67 -3.66 8.03
N GLU A 116 -4.92 -2.94 8.87
CA GLU A 116 -4.00 -3.50 9.85
C GLU A 116 -4.72 -4.35 10.92
N THR A 117 -5.88 -3.90 11.39
CA THR A 117 -6.70 -4.65 12.37
C THR A 117 -7.17 -5.99 11.80
N CYS A 118 -7.43 -6.04 10.50
CA CYS A 118 -7.80 -7.25 9.77
C CYS A 118 -6.61 -8.07 9.24
N GLY A 119 -5.37 -7.68 9.57
CA GLY A 119 -4.16 -8.38 9.15
C GLY A 119 -3.84 -8.24 7.67
N TYR A 120 -4.16 -7.09 7.08
CA TYR A 120 -3.72 -6.67 5.76
C TYR A 120 -2.64 -5.59 5.87
N GLY A 121 -1.73 -5.55 4.89
CA GLY A 121 -0.98 -4.35 4.58
C GLY A 121 -1.89 -3.30 3.94
N PHE A 122 -1.45 -2.05 3.96
CA PHE A 122 -2.15 -0.92 3.33
C PHE A 122 -1.18 -0.08 2.51
N VAL A 123 -1.54 0.23 1.27
CA VAL A 123 -0.75 1.05 0.36
C VAL A 123 -1.63 2.10 -0.31
N VAL A 124 -1.07 3.30 -0.47
CA VAL A 124 -1.71 4.41 -1.17
C VAL A 124 -1.02 4.59 -2.51
N GLY A 125 -1.77 4.50 -3.60
CA GLY A 125 -1.31 4.86 -4.93
C GLY A 125 -1.67 6.31 -5.25
N VAL A 126 -0.71 7.13 -5.67
CA VAL A 126 -0.96 8.51 -6.12
C VAL A 126 -0.44 8.74 -7.54
N SER A 127 -1.07 9.65 -8.28
CA SER A 127 -0.65 9.97 -9.66
C SER A 127 0.72 10.64 -9.77
N SER A 128 1.22 11.28 -8.72
CA SER A 128 2.41 12.11 -8.81
C SER A 128 3.31 12.15 -7.58
N ALA A 129 4.58 12.46 -7.81
CA ALA A 129 5.59 12.59 -6.76
C ALA A 129 5.30 13.76 -5.82
N ALA A 130 4.74 14.87 -6.33
CA ALA A 130 4.37 16.02 -5.51
C ALA A 130 3.28 15.65 -4.49
N HIS A 131 2.27 14.90 -4.93
CA HIS A 131 1.20 14.42 -4.05
C HIS A 131 1.73 13.45 -2.99
N LYS A 132 2.59 12.52 -3.41
CA LYS A 132 3.29 11.60 -2.49
C LYS A 132 4.02 12.36 -1.39
N ILE A 133 4.88 13.31 -1.76
CA ILE A 133 5.67 14.09 -0.81
C ILE A 133 4.76 14.85 0.18
N ALA A 134 3.67 15.44 -0.32
CA ALA A 134 2.76 16.20 0.52
C ALA A 134 2.05 15.32 1.57
N LEU A 135 1.62 14.10 1.19
CA LEU A 135 1.06 13.13 2.12
C LEU A 135 2.10 12.62 3.12
N GLU A 136 3.31 12.26 2.67
CA GLU A 136 4.39 11.76 3.54
C GLU A 136 4.84 12.80 4.58
N GLN A 137 4.77 14.09 4.25
CA GLN A 137 5.07 15.17 5.19
C GLN A 137 4.08 15.22 6.35
N GLN A 138 2.80 14.91 6.10
CA GLN A 138 1.74 14.95 7.11
C GLN A 138 1.55 13.61 7.84
N GLU A 139 1.83 12.49 7.18
CA GLU A 139 1.73 11.15 7.76
C GLU A 139 2.83 10.23 7.23
N ARG A 140 3.92 10.14 8.00
CA ARG A 140 5.12 9.38 7.64
C ARG A 140 4.94 7.87 7.69
N LEU A 141 3.87 7.38 8.32
CA LEU A 141 3.61 5.95 8.45
C LEU A 141 2.83 5.38 7.27
N LEU A 142 2.33 6.21 6.34
CA LEU A 142 1.69 5.71 5.12
C LEU A 142 2.74 5.13 4.17
N ASN A 143 2.42 4.00 3.55
CA ASN A 143 3.19 3.46 2.44
C ASN A 143 2.61 4.02 1.14
N ILE A 144 3.34 4.92 0.48
CA ILE A 144 2.84 5.66 -0.68
C ILE A 144 3.69 5.37 -1.92
N VAL A 145 3.02 4.96 -3.00
CA VAL A 145 3.62 4.62 -4.29
C VAL A 145 3.07 5.56 -5.36
N VAL A 146 3.94 6.01 -6.26
CA VAL A 146 3.51 6.75 -7.45
C VAL A 146 3.10 5.72 -8.51
N THR A 147 1.85 5.78 -8.95
CA THR A 147 1.27 4.83 -9.91
C THR A 147 1.43 5.28 -11.35
N GLU A 148 1.72 6.57 -11.58
CA GLU A 148 1.71 7.23 -12.89
C GLU A 148 0.36 7.16 -13.64
N CYS A 149 -0.72 6.72 -12.97
CA CYS A 149 -2.08 6.81 -13.47
C CYS A 149 -2.52 8.28 -13.52
N LYS A 150 -2.26 8.96 -14.63
CA LYS A 150 -2.55 10.38 -14.78
C LYS A 150 -3.95 10.58 -15.36
N ARG A 151 -4.65 11.55 -14.79
CA ARG A 151 -5.93 12.05 -15.31
C ARG A 151 -5.72 13.04 -16.44
#